data_AF-A0A967GHI7-F1
#
_entry.id   AF-A0A967GHI7-F1
#
_cell.length_a   1.000
_cell.length_b   1.000
_cell.length_c   1.000
_cell.angle_alpha   90.00
_cell.angle_beta   90.00
_cell.angle_gamma   90.00
#
_symmetry.space_group_name_H-M   'P 1'
#
loop_
_entity.id
_entity.type
_entity.pdbx_description
1 polymer ?
#
loop_
_entity_poly.entity_id
_entity_poly.type
_entity_poly.pdbx_seq_one_letter_code
_entity_poly.pdbx_strand_id
1 'polypeptide(L)' 'VKQQGGEVAQLMTEILVSCLPKNLPEFIELDITNLELNQLLHLSDVAVPEGVTFIDLTH' A
#
# COMPACT_ATOMS: atom_id res chain seq x y z
N VAL A 1 -14.52 14.02 2.58
CA VAL A 1 -14.78 13.27 3.83
C VAL A 1 -16.28 13.24 4.11
N LYS A 2 -17.02 12.31 3.49
CA LYS A 2 -18.49 12.29 3.60
C LYS A 2 -18.98 10.86 3.89
N GLN A 3 -19.46 10.70 5.13
CA GLN A 3 -20.62 9.87 5.52
C GLN A 3 -20.47 8.44 6.05
N GLN A 4 -19.28 7.88 6.23
CA GLN A 4 -19.14 6.60 6.96
C GLN A 4 -18.08 6.75 8.02
N GLY A 5 -18.45 6.53 9.29
CA GLY A 5 -17.52 6.49 10.44
C GLY A 5 -16.61 5.27 10.39
N GLY A 6 -15.91 5.08 9.28
CA GLY A 6 -14.83 4.10 9.13
C GLY A 6 -13.53 4.72 9.63
N GLU A 7 -12.88 4.01 10.55
CA GLU A 7 -11.54 4.36 11.01
C GLU A 7 -10.53 3.70 10.06
N VAL A 8 -9.67 4.51 9.43
CA VAL A 8 -8.54 3.97 8.67
C VAL A 8 -7.44 3.64 9.67
N ALA A 9 -7.35 2.37 10.03
CA ALA A 9 -6.26 1.87 10.85
C ALA A 9 -5.09 1.49 9.95
N GLN A 10 -3.99 2.25 10.03
CA GLN A 10 -2.75 1.86 9.38
C GLN A 10 -2.07 0.79 10.25
N LEU A 11 -2.30 -0.49 9.93
CA LEU A 11 -1.72 -1.62 10.69
C LEU A 11 -0.18 -1.65 10.62
N MET A 12 0.38 -1.11 9.54
CA MET A 12 1.81 -1.18 9.22
C MET A 12 2.27 0.18 8.70
N THR A 13 3.29 0.76 9.34
CA THR A 13 3.91 2.02 8.91
C THR A 13 5.17 1.82 8.09
N GLU A 14 5.72 0.60 8.08
CA GLU A 14 6.97 0.25 7.43
C GLU A 14 6.76 -1.03 6.63
N ILE A 15 7.28 -1.05 5.40
CA ILE A 15 7.24 -2.21 4.52
C ILE A 15 8.60 -2.39 3.85
N LEU A 16 9.02 -3.64 3.69
CA LEU A 16 10.27 -3.97 3.03
C LEU A 16 10.05 -4.04 1.51
N VAL A 17 10.76 -3.19 0.79
CA VAL A 17 10.76 -3.15 -0.68
C VAL A 17 12.14 -3.52 -1.23
N SER A 18 12.16 -4.32 -2.28
CA SER A 18 13.33 -4.61 -3.10
C SER A 18 13.21 -3.83 -4.40
N CYS A 19 14.19 -3.00 -4.72
CA CYS A 19 14.25 -2.29 -5.99
C CYS A 19 15.70 -2.08 -6.41
N LEU A 20 15.91 -1.87 -7.71
CA LEU A 20 17.21 -1.41 -8.19
C LEU A 20 17.44 0.04 -7.72
N PRO A 21 18.70 0.46 -7.48
CA PRO A 21 18.99 1.84 -7.07
C PRO A 21 18.45 2.91 -8.02
N LYS A 22 18.32 2.57 -9.31
CA LYS A 22 17.74 3.44 -10.34
C LYS A 22 16.23 3.63 -10.21
N ASN A 23 15.55 2.68 -9.57
CA ASN A 23 14.09 2.60 -9.45
C ASN A 23 13.63 2.90 -8.01
N LEU A 24 14.46 3.57 -7.22
CA LEU A 24 14.09 3.98 -5.87
C LEU A 24 12.90 4.97 -5.95
N PRO A 25 11.71 4.59 -5.45
CA PRO A 25 10.55 5.48 -5.48
C PRO A 25 10.66 6.53 -4.37
N GLU A 26 10.25 7.78 -4.63
CA GLU A 26 10.17 8.82 -3.59
C GLU A 26 8.96 8.62 -2.66
N PHE A 27 7.88 8.02 -3.16
CA PHE A 27 6.69 7.67 -2.39
C PHE A 27 5.95 6.50 -3.02
N ILE A 28 5.08 5.86 -2.24
CA ILE A 28 4.19 4.78 -2.68
C ILE A 28 2.77 5.32 -2.63
N GLU A 29 2.07 5.29 -3.76
CA GLU A 29 0.70 5.77 -3.86
C GLU A 29 -0.26 4.67 -3.39
N LEU A 30 -1.10 5.01 -2.41
CA LEU A 30 -2.08 4.11 -1.81
C LEU A 30 -3.48 4.63 -2.14
N ASP A 31 -4.19 3.94 -3.03
CA ASP A 31 -5.57 4.27 -3.37
C ASP A 31 -6.56 3.56 -2.42
N ILE A 32 -7.19 4.35 -1.56
CA ILE A 32 -8.23 3.90 -0.62
C ILE A 32 -9.63 4.39 -1.04
N THR A 33 -9.79 4.91 -2.26
CA THR A 33 -11.04 5.54 -2.71
C THR A 33 -12.20 4.55 -2.77
N ASN A 34 -11.92 3.29 -3.10
CA ASN A 34 -12.90 2.20 -3.16
C ASN A 34 -12.93 1.33 -1.88
N LEU A 35 -12.31 1.77 -0.79
CA LEU A 35 -12.28 1.00 0.46
C LEU A 35 -13.61 1.14 1.22
N GLU A 36 -14.36 0.04 1.34
CA GLU A 36 -15.61 0.00 2.10
C GLU A 36 -15.37 -0.22 3.61
N LEU A 37 -16.38 0.07 4.43
CA LEU A 37 -16.38 -0.21 5.87
C LEU A 37 -16.18 -1.73 6.12
N ASN A 38 -15.23 -2.09 7.00
CA ASN A 38 -14.76 -3.48 7.23
C ASN A 38 -13.95 -4.11 6.09
N GLN A 39 -13.54 -3.35 5.08
CA GLN A 39 -12.67 -3.87 4.03
C GLN A 39 -11.19 -3.64 4.38
N LEU A 40 -10.37 -4.68 4.19
CA LEU A 40 -8.94 -4.65 4.42
C LEU A 40 -8.22 -4.56 3.07
N LEU A 41 -7.46 -3.47 2.86
CA LEU A 41 -6.55 -3.37 1.74
C LEU A 41 -5.31 -4.23 2.04
N HIS A 42 -5.00 -5.16 1.16
CA HIS A 42 -3.78 -5.97 1.29
C HIS A 42 -2.64 -5.31 0.53
N LEU A 43 -1.40 -5.63 0.91
CA LEU A 43 -0.20 -5.11 0.24
C LEU A 43 -0.17 -5.46 -1.26
N SER A 44 -0.83 -6.57 -1.64
CA SER A 44 -0.98 -7.02 -3.03
C SER A 44 -1.86 -6.11 -3.89
N ASP A 45 -2.77 -5.35 -3.28
CA ASP A 45 -3.69 -4.43 -3.96
C ASP A 45 -3.10 -3.02 -4.08
N VAL A 46 -1.94 -2.78 -3.47
CA VAL A 46 -1.22 -1.50 -3.52
C VAL A 46 -0.52 -1.38 -4.87
N ALA A 47 -0.61 -0.20 -5.48
CA ALA A 47 0.08 0.08 -6.73
C ALA A 47 1.60 -0.08 -6.54
N VAL A 48 2.17 -1.05 -7.24
CA VAL A 48 3.61 -1.31 -7.21
C VAL A 48 4.30 -0.37 -8.22
N PRO A 49 5.22 0.50 -7.78
CA PRO A 49 5.98 1.36 -8.70
C PRO A 49 6.86 0.54 -9.66
N GLU A 50 7.20 1.10 -10.82
CA GLU A 50 8.01 0.39 -11.83
C GLU A 50 9.36 -0.11 -11.25
N GLY A 51 9.53 -1.43 -11.22
CA GLY A 51 10.77 -2.07 -10.77
C GLY A 51 10.98 -2.12 -9.26
N VAL A 52 9.91 -1.91 -8.49
CA VAL A 52 9.83 -2.16 -7.05
C VAL A 52 9.12 -3.49 -6.81
N THR A 53 9.52 -4.24 -5.80
CA THR A 53 8.87 -5.50 -5.41
C THR A 53 8.71 -5.53 -3.89
N PHE A 54 7.52 -5.84 -3.40
CA PHE A 54 7.30 -6.01 -1.97
C PHE A 54 7.90 -7.34 -1.50
N ILE A 55 8.84 -7.27 -0.58
CA ILE A 55 9.54 -8.44 -0.05
C ILE A 55 8.56 -9.31 0.75
N ASP A 56 7.62 -8.68 1.47
CA ASP A 56 6.59 -9.34 2.25
C ASP A 56 5.65 -10.24 1.42
N LEU A 57 5.48 -9.95 0.13
CA LEU A 57 4.63 -10.75 -0.77
C LEU A 57 5.36 -11.90 -1.47
N THR A 58 6.69 -11.97 -1.33
CA THR A 58 7.53 -12.91 -2.10
C THR A 58 7.76 -14.24 -1.38
N HIS A 59 7.16 -14.46 -0.20
CA HIS A 59 7.35 -15.65 0.62
C HIS A 59 6.25 -16.71 0.51
#